data_AF-A0A0C9S3J0-F1
#
_entry.id   AF-A0A0C9S3J0-F1
#
_cell.length_a   1.000
_cell.length_b   1.000
_cell.length_c   1.000
_cell.angle_alpha   90.00
_cell.angle_beta   90.00
_cell.angle_gamma   90.00
#
_symmetry.space_group_name_H-M   'P 1'
#
loop_
_entity.id
_entity.type
_entity.pdbx_description
1 polymer ?
#
loop_
_entity_poly.entity_id
_entity_poly.type
_entity_poly.pdbx_seq_one_letter_code
_entity_poly.pdbx_strand_id
1 'polypeptide(L)'
;ACLLLFLVLLTLSHARAAKKRLCALDSETGVCRGYFPRWFYHRASGVCRVFIFGGCGGNKNSFDDCHTCMKTCAARIKYRKRKIICHQQNIKYQHMLNPTGRRPK
;
A
#
# COMPACT_ATOMS: atom_id res chain seq x y z
N ALA A 1 30.61 14.62 -14.75
CA ALA A 1 30.45 13.84 -13.49
C ALA A 1 29.64 14.59 -12.42
N CYS A 2 30.02 15.82 -12.04
CA CYS A 2 29.34 16.58 -10.99
C CYS A 2 27.85 16.87 -11.28
N LEU A 3 27.52 17.33 -12.50
CA LEU A 3 26.13 17.58 -12.91
C LEU A 3 25.26 16.32 -12.90
N LEU A 4 25.80 15.17 -13.33
CA LEU A 4 25.09 13.88 -13.29
C LEU A 4 24.82 13.44 -11.84
N LEU A 5 25.80 13.61 -10.94
CA LEU A 5 25.60 13.34 -9.51
C LEU A 5 24.54 14.27 -8.91
N PHE A 6 24.56 15.57 -9.23
CA PHE A 6 23.51 16.51 -8.80
C PHE A 6 22.12 16.11 -9.31
N LEU A 7 21.99 15.75 -10.59
CA LEU A 7 20.71 15.27 -11.15
C LEU A 7 20.23 13.99 -10.45
N VAL A 8 21.14 13.05 -10.14
CA VAL A 8 20.81 11.84 -9.37
C VAL A 8 20.34 12.18 -7.96
N LEU A 9 21.02 13.09 -7.26
CA LEU A 9 20.61 13.52 -5.92
C LEU A 9 19.26 14.25 -5.93
N LEU A 10 19.01 15.10 -6.93
CA LEU A 10 17.73 15.78 -7.11
C LEU A 10 16.60 14.79 -7.37
N THR A 11 16.79 13.82 -8.27
CA THR A 11 15.77 12.81 -8.57
C THR A 11 15.48 11.92 -7.35
N LEU A 12 16.49 11.49 -6.59
CA LEU A 12 16.31 10.76 -5.33
C LEU A 12 15.54 11.56 -4.27
N SER A 13 15.82 12.85 -4.16
CA SER A 13 15.14 13.76 -3.23
C SER A 13 13.66 13.90 -3.57
N HIS A 14 13.33 14.09 -4.85
CA HIS A 14 11.95 14.14 -5.33
C HIS A 14 11.23 12.82 -5.10
N ALA A 15 11.85 11.69 -5.42
CA ALA A 15 11.28 10.36 -5.18
C ALA A 15 10.97 10.14 -3.68
N ARG A 16 11.87 10.56 -2.79
CA ARG A 16 11.65 10.47 -1.34
C ARG A 16 10.50 11.36 -0.87
N ALA A 17 10.38 12.58 -1.37
CA ALA A 17 9.29 13.48 -1.04
C ALA A 17 7.93 12.95 -1.56
N ALA A 18 7.89 12.47 -2.80
CA ALA A 18 6.71 11.84 -3.39
C ALA A 18 6.24 10.63 -2.57
N LYS A 19 7.18 9.77 -2.14
CA LYS A 19 6.91 8.63 -1.26
C LYS A 19 6.31 9.06 0.08
N LYS A 20 6.86 10.11 0.72
CA LYS A 20 6.31 10.64 1.98
C LYS A 20 4.89 11.16 1.81
N ARG A 21 4.61 11.89 0.72
CA ARG A 21 3.27 12.42 0.42
C ARG A 21 2.28 11.28 0.16
N LEU A 22 2.65 10.31 -0.66
CA LEU A 22 1.84 9.12 -0.96
C LEU A 22 1.40 8.40 0.32
N CYS A 23 2.35 8.11 1.21
CA CYS A 23 2.06 7.37 2.45
C CYS A 23 1.36 8.23 3.51
N ALA A 24 1.12 9.50 3.21
CA ALA A 24 0.37 10.44 4.03
C ALA A 24 -1.03 10.72 3.52
N LEU A 25 -1.42 10.16 2.37
CA LEU A 25 -2.82 10.20 1.93
C LEU A 25 -3.64 9.20 2.72
N ASP A 26 -4.93 9.48 2.91
CA ASP A 26 -5.87 8.49 3.43
C ASP A 26 -6.33 7.57 2.30
N SER A 27 -6.96 6.44 2.63
CA SER A 27 -7.54 5.55 1.62
C SER A 27 -8.67 6.25 0.87
N GLU A 28 -8.75 6.05 -0.44
CA GLU A 28 -9.77 6.68 -1.26
C GLU A 28 -10.41 5.66 -2.20
N THR A 29 -11.71 5.41 -2.00
CA THR A 29 -12.49 4.49 -2.83
C THR A 29 -12.60 4.97 -4.27
N GLY A 30 -12.58 6.28 -4.50
CA GLY A 30 -12.83 6.87 -5.82
C GLY A 30 -14.32 6.88 -6.19
N VAL A 31 -14.60 7.22 -7.44
CA VAL A 31 -15.98 7.49 -7.91
C VAL A 31 -16.70 6.26 -8.45
N CYS A 32 -15.94 5.24 -8.86
CA CYS A 32 -16.50 3.97 -9.32
C CYS A 32 -17.05 3.13 -8.15
N ARG A 33 -17.95 2.19 -8.46
CA ARG A 33 -18.65 1.34 -7.47
C ARG A 33 -18.25 -0.14 -7.54
N GLY A 34 -17.08 -0.43 -8.10
CA GLY A 34 -16.51 -1.77 -8.08
C GLY A 34 -16.08 -2.19 -6.67
N TYR A 35 -15.86 -3.49 -6.50
CA TYR A 35 -15.36 -4.06 -5.25
C TYR A 35 -13.96 -4.60 -5.49
N PHE A 36 -12.96 -3.74 -5.35
CA PHE A 36 -11.56 -4.12 -5.48
C PHE A 36 -10.88 -3.92 -4.12
N PRO A 37 -10.77 -4.99 -3.32
CA PRO A 37 -9.99 -4.94 -2.10
C PRO A 37 -8.55 -4.50 -2.40
N ARG A 38 -8.01 -3.58 -1.61
CA ARG A 38 -6.67 -2.99 -1.75
C ARG A 38 -6.10 -2.70 -0.38
N TRP A 39 -4.79 -2.47 -0.30
CA TRP A 39 -4.09 -2.09 0.92
C TRP A 39 -3.74 -0.60 0.91
N PHE A 40 -3.89 0.06 2.04
CA PHE A 40 -3.39 1.42 2.25
C PHE A 40 -2.60 1.47 3.55
N TYR A 41 -1.62 2.37 3.62
CA TYR A 41 -0.86 2.61 4.85
C TYR A 41 -1.66 3.52 5.78
N HIS A 42 -2.10 2.97 6.92
CA HIS A 42 -2.80 3.73 7.93
C HIS A 42 -1.80 4.33 8.92
N ARG A 43 -1.54 5.63 8.80
CA ARG A 43 -0.49 6.33 9.56
C ARG A 43 -0.65 6.23 11.07
N ALA A 44 -1.87 6.39 11.57
CA ALA A 44 -2.15 6.42 13.01
C ALA A 44 -1.77 5.10 13.69
N SER A 45 -2.07 3.97 13.07
CA SER A 45 -1.68 2.64 13.60
C SER A 45 -0.29 2.20 13.14
N GLY A 46 0.27 2.84 12.11
CA GLY A 46 1.54 2.47 11.51
C GLY A 46 1.55 1.08 10.88
N VAL A 47 0.39 0.60 10.43
CA VAL A 47 0.22 -0.68 9.74
C VAL A 47 -0.62 -0.50 8.48
N CYS A 48 -0.38 -1.34 7.48
CA CYS A 48 -1.25 -1.38 6.31
C CYS A 48 -2.56 -2.07 6.65
N ARG A 49 -3.66 -1.55 6.08
CA ARG A 49 -5.01 -2.06 6.28
C ARG A 49 -5.69 -2.22 4.93
N VAL A 50 -6.68 -3.11 4.88
CA VAL A 50 -7.51 -3.31 3.69
C VAL A 50 -8.55 -2.19 3.61
N PHE A 51 -8.82 -1.72 2.41
CA PHE A 51 -9.97 -0.88 2.05
C PHE A 51 -10.54 -1.35 0.71
N ILE A 52 -11.72 -0.85 0.35
CA ILE A 52 -12.33 -1.13 -0.96
C ILE A 52 -12.07 0.04 -1.90
N PHE A 53 -11.34 -0.24 -2.97
CA PHE A 53 -11.19 0.63 -4.12
C PHE A 53 -12.33 0.37 -5.11
N GLY A 54 -12.92 1.45 -5.62
CA GLY A 54 -14.04 1.43 -6.54
C GLY A 54 -13.67 1.02 -7.96
N GLY A 55 -12.38 0.97 -8.30
CA GLY A 55 -11.88 0.59 -9.63
C GLY A 55 -11.48 1.76 -10.53
N CYS A 56 -11.81 3.00 -10.16
CA CYS A 56 -11.33 4.20 -10.85
C CYS A 56 -11.23 5.40 -9.90
N GLY A 57 -10.41 6.39 -10.27
CA GLY A 57 -10.06 7.51 -9.39
C GLY A 57 -9.20 7.05 -8.23
N GLY A 58 -9.41 7.61 -7.05
CA GLY A 58 -8.64 7.29 -5.87
C GLY A 58 -7.24 7.89 -5.89
N ASN A 59 -6.37 7.39 -5.01
CA ASN A 59 -5.02 7.90 -4.88
C ASN A 59 -3.95 6.81 -4.77
N LYS A 60 -2.69 7.25 -4.66
CA LYS A 60 -1.52 6.37 -4.70
C LYS A 60 -1.25 5.60 -3.41
N ASN A 61 -1.97 5.87 -2.30
CA ASN A 61 -1.91 5.03 -1.09
C ASN A 61 -2.80 3.79 -1.26
N SER A 62 -2.53 3.00 -2.31
CA SER A 62 -3.33 1.85 -2.72
C SER A 62 -2.40 0.79 -3.30
N PHE A 63 -2.34 -0.40 -2.70
CA PHE A 63 -1.42 -1.49 -3.05
C PHE A 63 -2.15 -2.84 -3.13
N ASP A 64 -1.63 -3.78 -3.92
CA ASP A 64 -2.17 -5.14 -4.06
C ASP A 64 -1.90 -6.04 -2.84
N ASP A 65 -0.80 -5.77 -2.13
CA ASP A 65 -0.26 -6.65 -1.12
C ASP A 65 0.21 -5.87 0.12
N CYS A 66 -0.03 -6.45 1.30
CA CYS A 66 0.36 -5.85 2.58
C CYS A 66 1.87 -5.65 2.70
N HIS A 67 2.69 -6.61 2.25
CA HIS A 67 4.15 -6.48 2.34
C HIS A 67 4.66 -5.36 1.45
N THR A 68 4.14 -5.22 0.24
CA THR A 68 4.47 -4.11 -0.67
C THR A 68 4.08 -2.77 -0.05
N CYS A 69 2.88 -2.66 0.51
CA CYS A 69 2.43 -1.48 1.23
C CYS A 69 3.38 -1.14 2.41
N MET A 70 3.72 -2.12 3.25
CA MET A 70 4.57 -1.89 4.42
C MET A 70 6.02 -1.58 4.06
N LYS A 71 6.60 -2.25 3.06
CA LYS A 71 7.96 -1.94 2.56
C LYS A 71 8.02 -0.54 1.96
N THR A 72 6.92 -0.11 1.32
CA THR A 72 6.81 1.24 0.79
C THR A 72 6.69 2.22 1.94
N CYS A 73 5.66 2.14 2.78
CA CYS A 73 5.34 3.25 3.67
C CYS A 73 5.92 3.18 5.08
N ALA A 74 6.28 1.99 5.57
CA ALA A 74 6.81 1.85 6.92
C ALA A 74 8.35 2.00 6.93
N ALA A 75 8.87 2.49 8.05
CA ALA A 75 10.29 2.37 8.34
C ALA A 75 10.70 0.88 8.42
N ARG A 76 11.93 0.54 8.03
CA ARG A 76 12.41 -0.85 8.00
C ARG A 76 12.18 -1.61 9.31
N ILE A 77 12.39 -0.96 10.45
CA ILE A 77 12.17 -1.55 11.78
C ILE A 77 10.68 -1.82 12.03
N LYS A 78 9.79 -0.88 11.64
CA LYS A 78 8.34 -1.07 11.73
C LYS A 78 7.88 -2.24 10.85
N TYR A 79 8.37 -2.31 9.60
CA TYR A 79 8.08 -3.43 8.71
C TYR A 79 8.48 -4.78 9.33
N ARG A 80 9.71 -4.91 9.85
CA ARG A 80 10.18 -6.17 10.47
C ARG A 80 9.28 -6.61 11.63
N LYS A 81 8.90 -5.70 12.52
CA LYS A 81 8.01 -5.99 13.67
C LYS A 81 6.60 -6.38 13.24
N ARG A 82 6.12 -5.84 12.12
CA ARG A 82 4.74 -6.01 11.64
C ARG A 82 4.62 -7.01 10.49
N LYS A 83 5.72 -7.65 10.08
CA LYS A 83 5.75 -8.62 8.97
C LYS A 83 4.79 -9.78 9.21
N ILE A 84 4.67 -10.25 10.45
CA ILE A 84 3.73 -11.31 10.84
C ILE A 84 2.26 -10.89 10.67
N ILE A 85 1.95 -9.61 10.91
CA ILE A 85 0.59 -9.07 10.75
C ILE A 85 0.20 -9.11 9.27
N CYS A 86 1.10 -8.71 8.36
CA CYS A 86 0.82 -8.83 6.92
C CYS A 86 0.58 -10.28 6.48
N HIS A 87 1.32 -11.24 7.03
CA HIS A 87 1.12 -12.65 6.72
C HIS A 87 -0.30 -13.10 7.11
N GLN A 88 -0.74 -12.78 8.34
CA GLN A 88 -2.08 -13.12 8.82
C GLN A 88 -3.18 -12.40 8.03
N GLN A 89 -3.01 -11.11 7.77
CA GLN A 89 -4.04 -10.34 7.09
C GLN A 89 -4.18 -10.74 5.61
N ASN A 90 -3.11 -11.18 4.93
CA ASN A 90 -3.19 -11.71 3.57
C ASN A 90 -4.05 -13.00 3.50
N ILE A 91 -3.96 -13.90 4.49
CA ILE A 91 -4.81 -15.11 4.55
C ILE A 91 -6.28 -14.71 4.68
N LYS A 92 -6.60 -13.79 5.60
CA LYS A 92 -7.98 -13.29 5.76
C LYS A 92 -8.50 -12.60 4.49
N TYR A 93 -7.63 -11.87 3.81
CA TYR A 93 -7.96 -11.12 2.61
C TYR A 93 -8.20 -12.00 1.37
N GLN A 94 -7.51 -13.13 1.24
CA GLN A 94 -7.74 -14.07 0.13
C GLN A 94 -9.21 -14.52 0.04
N HIS A 95 -9.91 -14.61 1.17
CA HIS A 95 -11.35 -14.90 1.19
C HIS A 95 -12.22 -13.76 0.64
N MET A 96 -11.76 -12.51 0.65
CA MET A 96 -12.50 -11.35 0.12
C MET A 96 -12.39 -11.22 -1.41
N LEU A 97 -11.37 -11.82 -2.01
CA LEU A 97 -11.13 -11.80 -3.46
C LEU A 97 -11.98 -12.84 -4.22
N ASN A 98 -12.64 -13.77 -3.52
CA ASN A 98 -13.51 -14.77 -4.13
C ASN A 98 -14.75 -15.06 -3.27
N PRO A 99 -15.71 -14.12 -3.20
CA PRO A 99 -16.93 -14.30 -2.41
C PRO A 99 -17.88 -15.38 -2.95
N THR A 100 -17.68 -15.86 -4.19
CA THR A 100 -18.51 -16.90 -4.84
C THR A 100 -17.84 -18.29 -4.86
N GLY A 101 -16.68 -18.46 -4.21
CA GLY A 101 -15.90 -19.68 -4.27
C GLY A 101 -16.53 -20.86 -3.53
N ARG A 102 -17.01 -21.86 -4.30
CA ARG A 102 -17.14 -23.24 -3.81
C ARG A 102 -15.85 -23.63 -3.07
N ARG A 103 -16.00 -24.33 -1.95
CA ARG A 103 -14.88 -24.91 -1.18
C ARG A 103 -13.84 -25.54 -2.13
N PRO A 104 -12.54 -25.25 -1.97
CA PRO A 104 -11.50 -26.08 -2.58
C PRO A 104 -11.72 -27.51 -2.09
N LYS A 105 -11.83 -28.48 -3.01
CA LYS A 105 -11.75 -29.90 -2.67
C LYS A 105 -10.32 -30.25 -2.28
#